data_AF-A0A093QUR6-F1
#
_entry.id   AF-A0A093QUR6-F1
#
_cell.length_a   1.000
_cell.length_b   1.000
_cell.length_c   1.000
_cell.angle_alpha   90.00
_cell.angle_beta   90.00
_cell.angle_gamma   90.00
#
_symmetry.space_group_name_H-M   'P 1'
#
loop_
_entity.id
_entity.type
_entity.pdbx_description
1 polymer ?
#
loop_
_entity_poly.entity_id
_entity_poly.type
_entity_poly.pdbx_seq_one_letter_code
_entity_poly.pdbx_strand_id
1 'polypeptide(L)' 'CEFCGKTFKFQSNLVVHRRSHTGEKPYKCNLCDHACTQASKLKRH' A
#
# COMPACT_ATOMS: atom_id res chain seq x y z
N CYS A 1 10.13 6.49 8.25
CA CYS A 1 9.56 5.14 8.33
C CYS A 1 10.22 4.49 9.51
N GLU A 2 9.46 4.02 10.49
CA GLU A 2 10.00 3.42 11.71
C GLU A 2 10.78 2.12 11.46
N PHE A 3 10.42 1.36 10.41
CA PHE A 3 11.06 0.08 10.10
C PHE A 3 12.40 0.19 9.36
N CYS A 4 12.58 1.22 8.54
CA CYS A 4 13.73 1.31 7.62
C CYS A 4 14.33 2.71 7.47
N GLY A 5 13.96 3.65 8.34
CA GLY A 5 14.50 5.02 8.35
C GLY A 5 14.06 5.91 7.17
N LYS A 6 13.41 5.39 6.12
CA LYS A 6 13.01 6.17 4.94
C LYS A 6 12.06 7.32 5.25
N THR A 7 12.38 8.52 4.78
CA THR A 7 11.56 9.73 4.95
C THR A 7 10.68 9.96 3.72
N PHE A 8 9.48 10.52 3.93
CA PHE A 8 8.53 10.80 2.86
C PHE A 8 8.01 12.23 3.00
N LYS A 9 7.83 12.92 1.87
CA LYS A 9 7.27 14.28 1.83
C LYS A 9 5.81 14.34 2.29
N PHE A 10 5.04 13.28 2.04
CA PHE A 10 3.62 13.21 2.36
C PHE A 10 3.32 12.03 3.27
N GLN A 11 2.44 12.24 4.25
CA GLN A 11 2.02 11.20 5.19
C GLN A 11 1.31 10.04 4.47
N SER A 12 0.51 10.32 3.44
CA SER A 12 -0.14 9.28 2.63
C SER A 12 0.87 8.30 2.01
N ASN A 13 1.99 8.81 1.50
CA ASN A 13 3.08 8.00 0.95
C ASN A 13 3.77 7.17 2.05
N LEU A 14 3.96 7.73 3.24
CA LEU A 14 4.50 6.99 4.39
C LEU A 14 3.56 5.85 4.81
N VAL A 15 2.25 6.10 4.90
CA VAL A 15 1.25 5.09 5.28
C VAL A 15 1.23 3.95 4.26
N VAL A 16 1.18 4.27 2.97
CA VAL A 16 1.25 3.28 1.89
C VAL A 16 2.56 2.50 1.94
N HIS A 17 3.68 3.16 2.23
CA HIS A 17 4.96 2.50 2.38
C HIS A 17 4.99 1.55 3.58
N ARG A 18 4.38 1.90 4.73
CA ARG A 18 4.32 1.01 5.90
C ARG A 18 3.66 -0.32 5.57
N ARG A 19 2.66 -0.34 4.67
CA ARG A 19 2.03 -1.57 4.18
C ARG A 19 2.99 -2.54 3.49
N SER A 20 4.13 -2.08 2.97
CA SER A 20 5.15 -2.99 2.40
C SER A 20 5.90 -3.77 3.47
N HIS A 21 5.94 -3.29 4.71
CA HIS A 21 6.54 -4.00 5.84
C HIS A 21 5.55 -4.95 6.49
N THR A 22 4.29 -4.51 6.66
CA THR A 22 3.25 -5.33 7.30
C THR A 22 2.59 -6.34 6.37
N GLY A 23 2.75 -6.18 5.04
CA GLY A 23 2.05 -6.99 4.05
C GLY A 23 0.57 -6.66 3.91
N GLU A 24 0.07 -5.60 4.56
CA GLU A 24 -1.34 -5.21 4.52
C GLU A 24 -1.77 -4.82 3.10
N LYS A 25 -2.76 -5.54 2.55
CA LYS A 25 -3.34 -5.28 1.22
C LYS A 25 -4.84 -5.04 1.36
N PRO A 26 -5.26 -3.81 1.74
CA PRO A 26 -6.66 -3.54 2.03
C PRO A 26 -7.53 -3.42 0.77
N TYR A 27 -6.93 -3.20 -0.39
CA TYR A 27 -7.66 -3.07 -1.65
C TYR A 27 -7.71 -4.42 -2.34
N LYS A 28 -8.87 -5.07 -2.29
CA LYS A 28 -9.13 -6.36 -2.92
C LYS A 28 -9.96 -6.16 -4.19
N CYS A 29 -9.64 -6.90 -5.24
CA CYS A 29 -10.50 -7.02 -6.40
C CYS A 29 -11.71 -7.88 -6.04
N ASN A 30 -12.89 -7.51 -6.54
CA ASN A 30 -14.11 -8.29 -6.30
C ASN A 30 -14.33 -9.38 -7.37
N LEU A 31 -13.51 -9.39 -8.42
CA LEU A 31 -13.61 -10.32 -9.55
C LEU A 31 -12.52 -11.40 -9.52
N CYS A 32 -11.46 -11.21 -8.73
CA CYS A 32 -10.35 -12.15 -8.61
C CYS A 32 -9.67 -11.99 -7.23
N ASP A 33 -8.78 -12.91 -6.87
CA ASP A 33 -8.06 -12.89 -5.58
C ASP A 33 -6.94 -11.84 -5.49
N HIS A 34 -6.87 -10.90 -6.44
CA HIS A 34 -5.85 -9.86 -6.41
C HIS A 34 -6.10 -8.88 -5.28
N ALA A 35 -5.05 -8.63 -4.48
CA ALA A 35 -5.05 -7.62 -3.44
C ALA A 35 -3.80 -6.75 -3.53
N CYS A 36 -3.96 -5.45 -3.31
CA CYS A 36 -2.87 -4.49 -3.38
C CYS A 36 -2.93 -3.44 -2.25
N THR A 37 -1.85 -2.66 -2.13
CA THR A 37 -1.66 -1.69 -1.05
C THR A 37 -2.16 -0.27 -1.38
N GLN A 38 -2.57 -0.02 -2.64
CA GLN A 38 -2.98 1.29 -3.14
C GLN A 38 -4.22 1.22 -4.03
N ALA A 39 -5.19 2.10 -3.81
CA ALA A 39 -6.42 2.16 -4.61
C ALA A 39 -6.16 2.38 -6.11
N SER A 40 -5.21 3.26 -6.45
CA SER A 40 -4.85 3.54 -7.84
C SER A 40 -4.28 2.32 -8.56
N LYS A 41 -3.57 1.45 -7.84
CA LYS A 41 -3.07 0.18 -8.38
C LYS A 41 -4.22 -0.78 -8.65
N LEU A 42 -5.20 -0.87 -7.74
CA LEU A 42 -6.41 -1.69 -7.95
C LEU A 42 -7.23 -1.19 -9.14
N LYS A 43 -7.37 0.13 -9.32
CA LYS A 43 -8.15 0.69 -10.43
C LYS A 43 -7.58 0.35 -11.82
N ARG A 44 -6.26 0.20 -11.92
CA ARG A 44 -5.57 -0.12 -13.17
C ARG A 44 -5.42 -1.63 -13.40
N HIS A 45 -5.46 -2.42 -12.32
CA HIS A 45 -5.45 -3.87 -12.38
C HIS A 45 -6.72 -4.38 -13.06
#